data_AF-A0A0F9GJQ0-F1
#
_entry.id   AF-A0A0F9GJQ0-F1
#
_cell.length_a   1.000
_cell.length_b   1.000
_cell.length_c   1.000
_cell.angle_alpha   90.00
_cell.angle_beta   90.00
_cell.angle_gamma   90.00
#
_symmetry.space_group_name_H-M   'P 1'
#
loop_
_entity.id
_entity.type
_entity.pdbx_description
1 polymer ?
#
loop_
_entity_poly.entity_id
_entity_poly.type
_entity_poly.pdbx_seq_one_letter_code
_entity_poly.pdbx_strand_id
1 'polypeptide(L)'
;MIYTTSLVRKILADYQRRAQNARMRAPEDRLGTRPPPLDEAPWANTSCLWSDIEQALRSLPFRDAQILFMTVCLGEGSWCNGMKRYNWREKVGDFFGITGGDVRKVVDGAIKEMCDSLNGVAVDNNA
;
A
#
# COMPACT_ATOMS: atom_id res chain seq x y z
N MET A 1 4.99 13.02 -12.20
CA MET A 1 4.29 11.75 -12.45
C MET A 1 2.86 11.90 -11.93
N ILE A 2 1.84 11.44 -12.67
CA ILE A 2 0.45 11.50 -12.20
C ILE A 2 0.08 10.13 -11.62
N TYR A 3 -0.31 10.14 -10.35
CA TYR A 3 -0.82 8.97 -9.66
C TYR A 3 -2.29 8.75 -10.04
N THR A 4 -2.67 7.49 -10.22
CA THR A 4 -4.07 7.08 -10.41
C THR A 4 -4.49 6.15 -9.29
N THR A 5 -5.77 6.11 -8.94
CA THR A 5 -6.31 5.21 -7.91
C THR A 5 -6.00 3.74 -8.21
N SER A 6 -6.05 3.36 -9.50
CA SER A 6 -5.66 2.02 -9.97
C SER A 6 -4.18 1.74 -9.77
N LEU A 7 -3.31 2.72 -10.02
CA LEU A 7 -1.87 2.59 -9.80
C LEU A 7 -1.56 2.44 -8.30
N VAL A 8 -2.12 3.31 -7.46
CA VAL A 8 -1.95 3.25 -5.99
C VAL A 8 -2.43 1.91 -5.45
N ARG A 9 -3.62 1.45 -5.86
CA ARG A 9 -4.14 0.13 -5.45
C ARG A 9 -3.21 -1.01 -5.88
N LYS A 10 -2.70 -0.97 -7.12
CA LYS A 10 -1.80 -2.01 -7.62
C LYS A 10 -0.49 -2.06 -6.82
N ILE A 11 0.07 -0.90 -6.49
CA ILE A 11 1.29 -0.80 -5.67
C ILE A 11 1.06 -1.37 -4.27
N LEU A 12 -0.07 -1.02 -3.63
CA LEU A 12 -0.44 -1.54 -2.31
C LEU A 12 -0.72 -3.06 -2.33
N ALA A 13 -1.38 -3.57 -3.37
CA ALA A 13 -1.62 -5.02 -3.51
C ALA A 13 -0.30 -5.80 -3.66
N ASP A 14 0.73 -5.20 -4.25
CA ASP A 14 2.08 -5.77 -4.37
C ASP A 14 2.90 -5.73 -3.07
N TYR A 15 2.35 -5.20 -1.97
CA TYR A 15 3.05 -5.00 -0.70
C TYR A 15 3.72 -6.29 -0.19
N GLN A 16 3.00 -7.41 -0.13
CA GLN A 16 3.56 -8.67 0.38
C GLN A 16 4.74 -9.18 -0.45
N ARG A 17 4.61 -9.13 -1.77
CA ARG A 17 5.68 -9.54 -2.69
C ARG A 17 6.93 -8.71 -2.47
N ARG A 18 6.76 -7.40 -2.26
CA ARG A 18 7.87 -6.48 -1.96
C ARG A 18 8.47 -6.71 -0.58
N ALA A 19 7.65 -6.88 0.45
CA ALA A 19 8.12 -7.17 1.81
C ALA A 19 8.88 -8.50 1.89
N GLN A 20 8.44 -9.51 1.13
CA GLN A 20 9.14 -10.79 1.00
C GLN A 20 10.47 -10.65 0.24
N ASN A 21 10.51 -9.88 -0.85
CA ASN A 21 11.74 -9.60 -1.59
C ASN A 21 12.73 -8.72 -0.79
N ALA A 22 12.25 -7.83 0.09
CA ALA A 22 13.09 -7.06 1.01
C ALA A 22 13.72 -7.94 2.10
N ARG A 23 13.10 -9.09 2.40
CA ARG A 23 13.60 -10.11 3.34
C ARG A 23 14.54 -11.14 2.69
N MET A 24 15.03 -10.88 1.46
CA MET A 24 16.15 -11.65 0.93
C MET A 24 17.29 -11.62 1.96
N ARG A 25 17.48 -12.73 2.69
CA ARG A 25 18.66 -12.94 3.52
C ARG A 25 19.85 -12.59 2.65
N ALA A 26 20.78 -11.80 3.18
CA ALA A 26 22.06 -11.60 2.51
C ALA A 26 22.58 -13.01 2.17
N PRO A 27 22.83 -13.33 0.89
CA PRO A 27 23.42 -14.62 0.57
C PRO A 27 24.72 -14.69 1.36
N GLU A 28 24.81 -15.64 2.29
CA GLU A 28 25.90 -15.74 3.27
C GLU A 28 27.29 -15.90 2.60
N ASP A 29 27.34 -16.06 1.27
CA ASP A 29 28.52 -16.27 0.45
C ASP A 29 28.87 -15.15 -0.57
N ARG A 30 28.24 -13.96 -0.54
CA ARG A 30 28.68 -12.84 -1.41
C ARG A 30 29.43 -11.77 -0.64
N LEU A 31 30.77 -11.84 -0.68
CA LEU A 31 31.64 -10.69 -0.39
C LEU A 31 31.16 -9.49 -1.22
N GLY A 32 30.89 -8.38 -0.55
CA GLY A 32 30.10 -7.25 -1.05
C GLY A 32 30.50 -6.74 -2.43
N THR A 33 29.58 -6.87 -3.38
CA THR A 33 29.53 -5.95 -4.52
C THR A 33 28.95 -4.63 -4.01
N ARG A 34 29.79 -3.61 -3.88
CA ARG A 34 29.38 -2.22 -3.64
C ARG A 34 28.23 -1.89 -4.60
N PRO A 35 27.03 -1.51 -4.11
CA PRO A 35 25.97 -1.07 -5.01
C PRO A 35 26.50 0.12 -5.83
N PRO A 36 26.23 0.17 -7.14
CA PRO A 36 26.72 1.24 -8.00
C PRO A 36 26.29 2.62 -7.48
N PRO A 37 27.05 3.70 -7.77
CA PRO A 37 26.74 5.06 -7.32
C PRO A 37 25.28 5.44 -7.60
N LEU A 38 24.70 6.21 -6.68
CA LEU A 38 23.28 6.57 -6.63
C LEU A 38 22.76 7.40 -7.81
N ASP A 39 23.61 7.77 -8.78
CA ASP A 39 23.26 8.79 -9.77
C ASP A 39 22.37 8.33 -10.92
N GLU A 40 22.06 7.04 -11.07
CA GLU A 40 20.95 6.60 -11.95
C GLU A 40 20.66 5.11 -11.74
N ALA A 41 20.52 4.72 -10.47
CA ALA A 41 20.03 3.40 -10.16
C ALA A 41 18.61 3.22 -10.76
N PRO A 42 18.33 2.19 -11.58
CA PRO A 42 16.99 1.95 -12.11
C PRO A 42 15.95 1.66 -11.01
N TRP A 43 16.41 1.44 -9.79
CA TRP A 43 15.59 1.32 -8.58
C TRP A 43 15.35 2.64 -7.83
N ALA A 44 16.03 3.73 -8.18
CA ALA A 44 15.82 5.05 -7.56
C ALA A 44 14.35 5.48 -7.74
N ASN A 45 13.83 5.42 -8.97
CA ASN A 45 12.44 5.74 -9.28
C ASN A 45 11.42 4.85 -8.52
N THR A 46 11.73 3.57 -8.32
CA THR A 46 10.83 2.67 -7.58
C THR A 46 10.94 2.81 -6.06
N SER A 47 12.08 3.27 -5.55
CA SER A 47 12.29 3.60 -4.14
C SER A 47 11.59 4.90 -3.74
N CYS A 48 11.65 5.94 -4.58
CA CYS A 48 10.91 7.20 -4.36
C CYS A 48 9.40 6.96 -4.38
N LEU A 49 8.90 6.17 -5.34
CA LEU A 49 7.49 5.82 -5.45
C LEU A 49 6.92 5.18 -4.18
N TRP A 50 7.71 4.33 -3.52
CA TRP A 50 7.27 3.65 -2.31
C TRP A 50 7.30 4.56 -1.09
N SER A 51 8.36 5.37 -0.96
CA SER A 51 8.43 6.41 0.07
C SER A 51 7.22 7.35 -0.01
N ASP A 52 6.85 7.79 -1.22
CA ASP A 52 5.67 8.64 -1.45
C ASP A 52 4.38 7.94 -0.99
N ILE A 53 4.21 6.66 -1.35
CA ILE A 53 3.03 5.86 -0.95
C ILE A 53 2.97 5.64 0.57
N GLU A 54 4.11 5.41 1.23
CA GLU A 54 4.16 5.28 2.69
C GLU A 54 3.81 6.60 3.39
N GLN A 55 4.29 7.73 2.87
CA GLN A 55 3.93 9.05 3.38
C GLN A 55 2.44 9.32 3.21
N ALA A 56 1.87 9.01 2.04
CA ALA A 56 0.44 9.12 1.78
C ALA A 56 -0.40 8.17 2.64
N LEU A 57 0.11 6.98 2.98
CA LEU A 57 -0.57 6.06 3.89
C LEU A 57 -0.58 6.60 5.34
N ARG A 58 0.50 7.28 5.75
CA ARG A 58 0.64 7.89 7.08
C ARG A 58 -0.18 9.16 7.26
N SER A 59 -0.57 9.84 6.17
CA SER A 59 -1.42 11.02 6.24
C SER A 59 -2.90 10.69 6.46
N LEU A 60 -3.32 9.46 6.17
CA LEU A 60 -4.69 9.01 6.41
C LEU A 60 -5.00 8.88 7.90
N PRO A 61 -6.29 8.98 8.29
CA PRO A 61 -6.73 8.58 9.63
C PRO A 61 -6.27 7.16 9.96
N PHE A 62 -5.74 6.96 11.16
CA PHE A 62 -5.12 5.69 11.57
C PHE A 62 -6.03 4.47 11.34
N ARG A 63 -7.31 4.60 11.66
CA ARG A 63 -8.31 3.53 11.45
C ARG A 63 -8.46 3.17 9.98
N ASP A 64 -8.51 4.17 9.11
CA ASP A 64 -8.71 3.98 7.67
C ASP A 64 -7.46 3.40 7.01
N ALA A 65 -6.28 3.85 7.45
CA ALA A 65 -5.00 3.26 7.07
C ALA A 65 -4.92 1.77 7.44
N GLN A 66 -5.38 1.39 8.64
CA GLN A 66 -5.42 -0.01 9.07
C GLN A 66 -6.41 -0.85 8.25
N ILE A 67 -7.63 -0.34 8.03
CA ILE A 67 -8.64 -1.03 7.21
C ILE A 67 -8.13 -1.21 5.77
N LEU A 68 -7.53 -0.16 5.18
CA LEU A 68 -6.91 -0.21 3.86
C LEU A 68 -5.78 -1.24 3.80
N PHE A 69 -4.89 -1.24 4.79
CA PHE A 69 -3.77 -2.17 4.87
C PHE A 69 -4.26 -3.63 4.96
N MET A 70 -5.18 -3.93 5.87
CA MET A 70 -5.74 -5.27 6.01
C MET A 70 -6.52 -5.72 4.77
N THR A 71 -7.28 -4.81 4.15
CA THR A 71 -8.13 -5.17 3.01
C THR A 71 -7.32 -5.35 1.73
N VAL A 72 -6.34 -4.49 1.46
CA VAL A 72 -5.61 -4.45 0.18
C VAL A 72 -4.22 -5.06 0.30
N CYS A 73 -3.39 -4.59 1.24
CA CYS A 73 -2.02 -5.08 1.38
C CYS A 73 -1.96 -6.53 1.88
N LEU A 74 -2.88 -6.90 2.79
CA LEU A 74 -3.01 -8.29 3.26
C LEU A 74 -3.97 -9.11 2.36
N GLY A 75 -5.13 -8.56 2.03
CA GLY A 75 -6.20 -9.27 1.33
C GLY A 75 -5.94 -9.68 -0.12
N GLU A 76 -5.06 -8.98 -0.84
CA GLU A 76 -4.68 -9.36 -2.21
C GLU A 76 -3.44 -10.27 -2.25
N GLY A 77 -2.93 -10.70 -1.09
CA GLY A 77 -1.87 -11.69 -0.99
C GLY A 77 -2.29 -12.95 -0.25
N SER A 78 -1.30 -13.71 0.24
CA SER A 78 -1.50 -15.02 0.86
C SER A 78 -2.39 -15.02 2.11
N TRP A 79 -2.51 -13.87 2.79
CA TRP A 79 -3.27 -13.72 4.03
C TRP A 79 -4.77 -13.91 3.90
N CYS A 80 -5.34 -13.71 2.71
CA CYS A 80 -6.76 -14.02 2.49
C CYS A 80 -7.02 -15.54 2.42
N ASN A 81 -5.99 -16.38 2.42
CA ASN A 81 -6.10 -17.84 2.40
C ASN A 81 -7.03 -18.37 1.29
N GLY A 82 -6.97 -17.76 0.10
CA GLY A 82 -7.81 -18.12 -1.05
C GLY A 82 -9.27 -17.64 -0.98
N MET A 83 -9.61 -16.84 0.03
CA MET A 83 -10.95 -16.27 0.18
C MET A 83 -11.25 -15.25 -0.92
N LYS A 84 -12.50 -15.26 -1.43
CA LYS A 84 -12.98 -14.23 -2.35
C LYS A 84 -12.91 -12.84 -1.67
N ARG A 85 -12.58 -11.80 -2.44
CA ARG A 85 -12.46 -10.41 -1.94
C ARG A 85 -13.66 -9.95 -1.11
N TYR A 86 -14.88 -10.32 -1.51
CA TYR A 86 -16.10 -9.96 -0.78
C TYR A 86 -16.09 -10.55 0.64
N ASN A 87 -15.88 -11.86 0.76
CA ASN A 87 -15.81 -12.54 2.06
C ASN A 87 -14.65 -12.01 2.93
N TRP A 88 -13.52 -11.66 2.31
CA TRP A 88 -12.40 -11.05 3.05
C TRP A 88 -12.78 -9.70 3.63
N ARG A 89 -13.50 -8.87 2.88
CA ARG A 89 -14.01 -7.58 3.39
C ARG A 89 -15.00 -7.77 4.54
N GLU A 90 -15.85 -8.78 4.49
CA GLU A 90 -16.72 -9.09 5.63
C GLU A 90 -15.89 -9.46 6.87
N LYS A 91 -14.82 -10.26 6.72
CA LYS A 91 -13.92 -10.58 7.84
C LYS A 91 -13.18 -9.38 8.42
N VAL A 92 -12.71 -8.49 7.56
CA VAL A 92 -12.12 -7.21 8.00
C VAL A 92 -13.19 -6.36 8.68
N GLY A 93 -14.41 -6.32 8.14
CA GLY A 93 -15.55 -5.62 8.71
C GLY A 93 -15.89 -6.11 10.11
N ASP A 94 -16.02 -7.43 10.29
CA ASP A 94 -16.24 -8.09 11.58
C ASP A 94 -15.20 -7.65 12.62
N PHE A 95 -13.93 -7.54 12.23
CA PHE A 95 -12.84 -7.13 13.12
C PHE A 95 -12.95 -5.65 13.55
N PHE A 96 -13.39 -4.77 12.65
CA PHE A 96 -13.53 -3.33 12.92
C PHE A 96 -14.94 -2.90 13.36
N GLY A 97 -15.87 -3.86 13.53
CA GLY A 97 -17.25 -3.61 13.90
C GLY A 97 -18.05 -2.84 12.84
N ILE A 98 -17.75 -3.04 11.55
CA ILE A 98 -18.41 -2.38 10.40
C ILE A 98 -18.80 -3.42 9.34
N THR A 99 -19.66 -3.06 8.39
CA THR A 99 -20.04 -3.99 7.31
C THR A 99 -18.94 -4.11 6.25
N GLY A 100 -18.89 -5.22 5.50
CA GLY A 100 -18.00 -5.33 4.34
C GLY A 100 -18.26 -4.25 3.27
N GLY A 101 -19.49 -3.72 3.22
CA GLY A 101 -19.85 -2.56 2.40
C GLY A 101 -19.17 -1.27 2.87
N ASP A 102 -19.10 -1.03 4.18
CA ASP A 102 -18.42 0.14 4.74
C ASP A 102 -16.90 0.02 4.63
N VAL A 103 -16.35 -1.19 4.78
CA VAL A 103 -14.93 -1.47 4.46
C VAL A 103 -14.61 -1.04 3.03
N ARG A 104 -15.47 -1.35 2.06
CA ARG A 104 -15.28 -0.92 0.67
C ARG A 104 -15.25 0.61 0.55
N LYS A 105 -16.18 1.32 1.20
CA LYS A 105 -16.24 2.79 1.17
C LYS A 105 -14.97 3.41 1.74
N VAL A 106 -14.52 2.93 2.90
CA VAL A 106 -13.28 3.39 3.54
C VAL A 106 -12.09 3.15 2.63
N VAL A 107 -11.96 1.95 2.05
CA VAL A 107 -10.85 1.61 1.14
C VAL A 107 -10.84 2.49 -0.11
N ASP A 108 -12.01 2.67 -0.74
CA ASP A 108 -12.12 3.44 -1.98
C ASP A 108 -11.88 4.94 -1.71
N GLY A 109 -12.33 5.46 -0.55
CA GLY A 109 -12.06 6.81 -0.08
C GLY A 109 -10.59 7.06 0.25
N ALA A 110 -9.98 6.16 1.03
CA ALA A 110 -8.57 6.25 1.41
C ALA A 110 -7.63 6.20 0.19
N ILE A 111 -7.90 5.33 -0.79
CA ILE A 111 -7.10 5.28 -2.02
C ILE A 111 -7.24 6.58 -2.83
N LYS A 112 -8.43 7.17 -2.84
CA LYS A 112 -8.66 8.46 -3.51
C LYS A 112 -7.89 9.57 -2.81
N GLU A 113 -8.00 9.67 -1.48
CA GLU A 113 -7.30 10.67 -0.68
C GLU A 113 -5.77 10.55 -0.82
N MET A 114 -5.23 9.32 -0.80
CA MET A 114 -3.82 9.08 -1.11
C MET A 114 -3.46 9.57 -2.52
N CYS A 115 -4.29 9.26 -3.51
CA CYS A 115 -4.05 9.67 -4.89
C CYS A 115 -4.08 11.20 -5.05
N ASP A 116 -5.00 11.88 -4.37
CA ASP A 116 -5.13 13.33 -4.39
C ASP A 116 -3.91 13.99 -3.72
N SER A 117 -3.51 13.49 -2.54
CA SER A 117 -2.31 13.94 -1.83
C SER A 117 -1.03 13.75 -2.66
N LEU A 118 -0.84 12.59 -3.28
CA LEU A 118 0.34 12.28 -4.12
C LEU A 118 0.43 13.15 -5.37
N ASN A 119 -0.71 13.63 -5.87
CA ASN A 119 -0.77 14.54 -7.01
C ASN A 119 -0.67 16.02 -6.61
N GLY A 120 -0.51 16.33 -5.31
CA GLY A 120 -0.46 17.70 -4.81
C GLY A 120 -1.82 18.42 -4.89
N VAL A 121 -2.92 17.66 -4.98
CA VAL A 121 -4.26 18.23 -4.84
C VAL A 121 -4.45 18.55 -3.37
N ALA A 122 -4.64 19.83 -3.04
CA ALA A 122 -4.97 20.23 -1.69
C ALA A 122 -6.27 19.53 -1.28
N VAL A 123 -6.21 18.67 -0.25
CA VAL A 123 -7.40 18.17 0.41
C VAL A 123 -7.91 19.34 1.24
N ASP A 124 -8.92 20.05 0.73
CA ASP A 124 -9.60 21.09 1.48
C ASP A 124 -10.33 20.45 2.67
N ASN A 125 -9.60 20.28 3.78
CA ASN A 125 -10.16 19.90 5.08
C ASN A 125 -10.81 21.10 5.76
N ASN A 126 -11.59 21.90 5.00
CA ASN A 126 -12.43 22.94 5.57
C ASN A 126 -13.80 22.33 5.92
N ALA A 127 -14.08 22.42 7.22
CA ALA A 127 -15.22 21.94 7.99
C ALA A 127 -16.60 22.05 7.31
#